data_AF-A0A949PKG7-F1
#
_entry.id   AF-A0A949PKG7-F1
#
_cell.length_a   1.000
_cell.length_b   1.000
_cell.length_c   1.000
_cell.angle_alpha   90.00
_cell.angle_beta   90.00
_cell.angle_gamma   90.00
#
_symmetry.space_group_name_H-M   'P 1'
#
loop_
_entity.id
_entity.type
_entity.pdbx_description
1 polymer ?
#
loop_
_entity_poly.entity_id
_entity_poly.type
_entity_poly.pdbx_seq_one_letter_code
_entity_poly.pdbx_strand_id
1 'polypeptide(L)'
;MKLTKIILSTIFTLGFSVAAHADAVPKRGKDFKGNYQTLTQDQKAAPQIAECVASAYDYVKKSKKYDRLGFTQDNIDAATTSNKTVKFSARDPRKVTMIIAISGEARPRANSTQWDSITLRCGIAGGKLKAIELASGKSAS
;
A
#
# COMPACT_ATOMS: atom_id res chain seq x y z
N MET A 1 51.53 25.75 -28.74
CA MET A 1 50.79 24.47 -28.86
C MET A 1 50.90 23.69 -27.55
N LYS A 2 49.78 23.50 -26.84
CA LYS A 2 49.34 22.21 -26.25
C LYS A 2 48.08 22.45 -25.42
N LEU A 3 46.98 21.92 -25.95
CA LEU A 3 45.63 21.93 -25.41
C LEU A 3 45.46 20.61 -24.63
N THR A 4 45.19 20.65 -23.33
CA THR A 4 44.98 19.44 -22.52
C THR A 4 43.61 19.47 -21.86
N LYS A 5 42.67 18.88 -22.60
CA LYS A 5 41.62 17.91 -22.22
C LYS A 5 40.88 18.08 -20.89
N ILE A 6 39.62 18.48 -21.07
CA ILE A 6 38.42 18.28 -20.26
C ILE A 6 38.30 16.84 -19.74
N ILE A 7 37.94 16.66 -18.46
CA ILE A 7 37.02 15.58 -18.03
C ILE A 7 36.09 16.15 -16.94
N LEU A 8 34.87 16.48 -17.34
CA LEU A 8 33.77 16.87 -16.45
C LEU A 8 33.00 15.59 -16.11
N SER A 9 33.24 14.99 -14.94
CA SER A 9 32.48 13.82 -14.47
C SER A 9 31.15 14.28 -13.88
N THR A 10 30.10 14.35 -14.70
CA THR A 10 28.72 14.47 -14.24
C THR A 10 28.19 13.10 -13.82
N ILE A 11 28.14 12.86 -12.51
CA ILE A 11 27.46 11.68 -11.94
C ILE A 11 25.95 11.95 -12.03
N PHE A 12 25.30 11.40 -13.06
CA PHE A 12 23.85 11.34 -13.14
C PHE A 12 23.34 10.25 -12.19
N THR A 13 22.93 10.62 -10.98
CA THR A 13 22.14 9.73 -10.12
C THR A 13 20.73 9.59 -10.70
N LEU A 14 20.51 8.55 -11.50
CA LEU A 14 19.16 8.11 -11.89
C LEU A 14 18.43 7.58 -10.64
N GLY A 15 17.77 8.49 -9.93
CA GLY A 15 16.84 8.14 -8.86
C GLY A 15 15.60 7.48 -9.46
N PHE A 16 15.58 6.15 -9.51
CA PHE A 16 14.38 5.40 -9.88
C PHE A 16 13.33 5.55 -8.78
N SER A 17 12.45 6.54 -8.95
CA SER A 17 11.20 6.59 -8.20
C SER A 17 10.31 5.45 -8.69
N VAL A 18 10.37 4.29 -8.04
CA VAL A 18 9.41 3.21 -8.27
C VAL A 18 8.06 3.69 -7.75
N ALA A 19 7.30 4.39 -8.59
CA ALA A 19 5.95 4.79 -8.24
C ALA A 19 5.09 3.54 -8.10
N ALA A 20 4.50 3.37 -6.91
CA ALA A 20 3.63 2.25 -6.61
C ALA A 20 2.42 2.22 -7.56
N HIS A 21 2.06 0.99 -7.96
CA HIS A 21 0.94 0.73 -8.85
C HIS A 21 -0.32 0.57 -8.00
N ALA A 22 -1.37 1.32 -8.31
CA ALA A 22 -2.69 0.96 -7.78
C ALA A 22 -3.20 -0.24 -8.57
N ASP A 23 -3.32 -1.35 -7.87
CA ASP A 23 -3.74 -2.60 -8.47
C ASP A 23 -5.26 -2.75 -8.36
N ALA A 24 -5.83 -3.54 -9.26
CA ALA A 24 -7.22 -3.94 -9.16
C ALA A 24 -7.43 -4.72 -7.84
N VAL A 25 -8.58 -4.48 -7.20
CA VAL A 25 -8.97 -5.21 -5.99
C VAL A 25 -8.97 -6.72 -6.29
N PRO A 26 -8.26 -7.54 -5.50
CA PRO A 26 -8.21 -8.98 -5.75
C PRO A 26 -9.60 -9.60 -5.59
N LYS A 27 -9.84 -10.72 -6.27
CA LYS A 27 -10.94 -11.61 -5.90
C LYS A 27 -10.73 -12.05 -4.45
N ARG A 28 -11.80 -12.01 -3.65
CA ARG A 28 -11.81 -12.46 -2.26
C ARG A 28 -11.43 -13.94 -2.21
N GLY A 29 -10.41 -14.25 -1.41
CA GLY A 29 -9.92 -15.60 -1.18
C GLY A 29 -10.71 -16.32 -0.08
N LYS A 30 -10.34 -17.58 0.16
CA LYS A 30 -10.98 -18.43 1.18
C LYS A 30 -10.93 -17.83 2.60
N ASP A 31 -9.87 -17.10 2.93
CA ASP A 31 -9.64 -16.56 4.28
C ASP A 31 -10.31 -15.19 4.48
N PHE A 32 -10.85 -14.57 3.41
CA PHE A 32 -11.41 -13.22 3.46
C PHE A 32 -12.48 -13.08 4.56
N LYS A 33 -13.43 -14.03 4.61
CA LYS A 33 -14.54 -13.98 5.56
C LYS A 33 -14.04 -14.04 7.00
N GLY A 34 -13.10 -14.94 7.30
CA GLY A 34 -12.51 -15.07 8.63
C GLY A 34 -11.76 -13.80 9.04
N ASN A 35 -10.89 -13.29 8.15
CA ASN A 35 -10.15 -12.05 8.40
C ASN A 35 -11.10 -10.87 8.65
N TYR A 36 -12.14 -10.71 7.83
CA TYR A 36 -13.13 -9.65 7.99
C TYR A 36 -13.89 -9.78 9.32
N GLN A 37 -14.28 -10.99 9.72
CA GLN A 37 -14.95 -11.23 10.98
C GLN A 37 -14.05 -10.90 12.17
N THR A 38 -12.81 -11.36 12.20
CA THR A 38 -11.85 -10.99 13.25
C THR A 38 -11.66 -9.48 13.34
N LEU A 39 -11.50 -8.80 12.20
CA LEU A 39 -11.35 -7.34 12.18
C LEU A 39 -12.58 -6.61 12.74
N THR A 40 -13.79 -7.03 12.37
CA THR A 40 -15.03 -6.36 12.81
C THR A 40 -15.49 -6.75 14.21
N GLN A 41 -15.31 -8.01 14.60
CA GLN A 41 -15.86 -8.58 15.83
C GLN A 41 -14.86 -8.50 16.98
N ASP A 42 -13.59 -8.80 16.74
CA ASP A 42 -12.58 -8.87 17.79
C ASP A 42 -11.85 -7.53 17.91
N GLN A 43 -11.42 -6.98 16.77
CA GLN A 43 -10.67 -5.72 16.70
C GLN A 43 -11.58 -4.48 16.57
N LYS A 44 -12.90 -4.66 16.52
CA LYS A 44 -13.92 -3.61 16.44
C LYS A 44 -13.69 -2.57 15.31
N ALA A 45 -12.97 -2.96 14.26
CA ALA A 45 -12.70 -2.11 13.11
C ALA A 45 -14.01 -1.72 12.40
N ALA A 46 -14.09 -0.49 11.91
CA ALA A 46 -15.20 -0.08 11.05
C ALA A 46 -15.28 -0.99 9.81
N PRO A 47 -16.49 -1.34 9.30
CA PRO A 47 -16.65 -2.29 8.20
C PRO A 47 -15.78 -2.01 6.97
N GLN A 48 -15.58 -0.75 6.61
CA GLN A 48 -14.77 -0.38 5.45
C GLN A 48 -13.26 -0.51 5.69
N ILE A 49 -12.80 -0.28 6.93
CA ILE A 49 -11.42 -0.55 7.33
C ILE A 49 -11.19 -2.06 7.32
N ALA A 50 -12.14 -2.84 7.86
CA ALA A 50 -12.07 -4.30 7.84
C ALA A 50 -12.05 -4.86 6.40
N GLU A 51 -12.90 -4.34 5.50
CA GLU A 51 -12.89 -4.74 4.09
C GLU A 51 -11.57 -4.38 3.40
N CYS A 52 -11.00 -3.21 3.70
CA CYS A 52 -9.70 -2.79 3.19
C CYS A 52 -8.58 -3.74 3.60
N VAL A 53 -8.44 -4.01 4.90
CA VAL A 53 -7.36 -4.87 5.44
C VAL A 53 -7.56 -6.33 5.04
N ALA A 54 -8.77 -6.86 5.10
CA ALA A 54 -9.06 -8.23 4.65
C ALA A 54 -8.75 -8.41 3.16
N SER A 55 -9.08 -7.41 2.33
CA SER A 55 -8.72 -7.43 0.90
C SER A 55 -7.21 -7.31 0.69
N ALA A 56 -6.50 -6.59 1.56
CA ALA A 56 -5.04 -6.49 1.51
C ALA A 56 -4.35 -7.83 1.76
N TYR A 57 -4.88 -8.66 2.66
CA TYR A 57 -4.36 -10.02 2.87
C TYR A 57 -4.53 -10.92 1.64
N ASP A 58 -5.58 -10.73 0.84
CA ASP A 58 -5.70 -11.44 -0.44
C ASP A 58 -4.83 -10.82 -1.54
N TYR A 59 -4.59 -9.51 -1.45
CA TYR A 59 -3.74 -8.78 -2.38
C TYR A 59 -2.28 -9.20 -2.25
N VAL A 60 -1.75 -9.29 -1.01
CA VAL A 60 -0.34 -9.65 -0.76
C VAL A 60 0.01 -11.05 -1.28
N LYS A 61 -0.95 -11.98 -1.31
CA LYS A 61 -0.76 -13.33 -1.87
C LYS A 61 -0.30 -13.30 -3.32
N LYS A 62 -0.69 -12.27 -4.09
CA LYS A 62 -0.33 -12.06 -5.50
C LYS A 62 0.85 -11.12 -5.70
N SER A 63 1.28 -10.41 -4.65
CA SER A 63 2.41 -9.50 -4.70
C SER A 63 3.69 -10.26 -5.00
N LYS A 64 4.50 -9.75 -5.94
CA LYS A 64 5.87 -10.26 -6.19
C LYS A 64 6.87 -9.77 -5.15
N LYS A 65 6.57 -8.68 -4.43
CA LYS A 65 7.49 -8.05 -3.47
C LYS A 65 7.31 -8.60 -2.06
N TYR A 66 6.06 -8.76 -1.63
CA TYR A 66 5.70 -9.08 -0.25
C TYR A 66 4.93 -10.40 -0.16
N ASP A 67 5.05 -11.12 0.96
CA ASP A 67 4.26 -12.34 1.22
C ASP A 67 3.37 -12.29 2.46
N ARG A 68 3.62 -11.36 3.38
CA ARG A 68 2.84 -11.18 4.60
C ARG A 68 2.64 -9.71 4.91
N LEU A 69 1.54 -9.41 5.59
CA LEU A 69 1.24 -8.09 6.14
C LEU A 69 1.08 -8.24 7.65
N GLY A 70 1.49 -7.20 8.38
CA GLY A 70 1.32 -7.05 9.81
C GLY A 70 0.60 -5.74 10.10
N PHE A 71 -0.60 -5.83 10.66
CA PHE A 71 -1.36 -4.69 11.16
C PHE A 71 -1.71 -4.96 12.62
N THR A 72 -1.32 -4.05 13.51
CA THR A 72 -1.68 -4.10 14.94
C THR A 72 -3.03 -3.42 15.18
N GLN A 73 -3.63 -3.60 16.36
CA GLN A 73 -4.82 -2.86 16.75
C GLN A 73 -4.59 -1.35 16.65
N ASP A 74 -3.46 -0.84 17.15
CA ASP A 74 -3.10 0.58 17.07
C ASP A 74 -3.06 1.08 15.63
N ASN A 75 -2.61 0.26 14.68
CA ASN A 75 -2.64 0.63 13.26
C ASN A 75 -4.07 0.78 12.74
N ILE A 76 -4.96 -0.13 13.13
CA ILE A 76 -6.37 -0.12 12.75
C ILE A 76 -7.09 1.09 13.36
N ASP A 77 -6.83 1.39 14.64
CA ASP A 77 -7.44 2.51 15.35
C ASP A 77 -6.93 3.87 14.83
N ALA A 78 -5.66 3.93 14.40
CA ALA A 78 -5.06 5.11 13.80
C ALA A 78 -5.38 5.28 12.30
N ALA A 79 -6.25 4.44 11.73
CA ALA A 79 -6.62 4.53 10.33
C ALA A 79 -7.22 5.91 10.00
N THR A 80 -6.74 6.51 8.91
CA THR A 80 -7.24 7.81 8.45
C THR A 80 -8.15 7.65 7.25
N THR A 81 -9.16 8.51 7.16
CA THR A 81 -10.12 8.52 6.05
C THR A 81 -10.21 9.93 5.46
N SER A 82 -9.97 10.05 4.16
CA SER A 82 -10.11 11.30 3.41
C SER A 82 -11.30 11.21 2.44
N ASN A 83 -12.33 12.03 2.69
CA ASN A 83 -13.55 12.09 1.88
C ASN A 83 -13.43 13.14 0.77
N LYS A 84 -12.53 12.91 -0.18
CA LYS A 84 -12.32 13.79 -1.33
C LYS A 84 -12.36 12.98 -2.60
N THR A 85 -13.08 13.49 -3.61
CA THR A 85 -13.04 12.93 -4.95
C THR A 85 -11.68 13.20 -5.56
N VAL A 86 -10.85 12.17 -5.68
CA VAL A 86 -9.48 12.29 -6.20
C VAL A 86 -9.15 11.12 -7.12
N LYS A 87 -8.08 11.27 -7.90
CA LYS A 87 -7.41 10.15 -8.56
C LYS A 87 -6.66 9.37 -7.49
N PHE A 88 -6.93 8.06 -7.37
CA PHE A 88 -6.35 7.24 -6.32
C PHE A 88 -4.82 7.11 -6.41
N SER A 89 -4.29 6.95 -7.63
CA SER A 89 -2.86 6.99 -7.92
C SER A 89 -2.58 7.80 -9.19
N ALA A 90 -1.33 8.24 -9.37
CA ALA A 90 -0.91 8.97 -10.56
C ALA A 90 -0.90 8.09 -11.83
N ARG A 91 -0.69 6.77 -11.69
CA ARG A 91 -0.54 5.83 -12.81
C ARG A 91 -1.82 5.03 -13.13
N ASP A 92 -2.64 4.69 -12.14
CA ASP A 92 -4.02 4.19 -12.33
C ASP A 92 -5.00 5.20 -11.70
N PRO A 93 -5.48 6.19 -12.49
CA PRO A 93 -6.24 7.33 -12.01
C PRO A 93 -7.72 6.99 -11.80
N ARG A 94 -8.01 5.88 -11.12
CA ARG A 94 -9.38 5.56 -10.70
C ARG A 94 -9.91 6.70 -9.85
N LYS A 95 -11.04 7.27 -10.26
CA LYS A 95 -11.77 8.24 -9.45
C LYS A 95 -12.35 7.49 -8.24
N VAL A 96 -11.95 7.92 -7.06
CA VAL A 96 -12.45 7.43 -5.78
C VAL A 96 -13.01 8.62 -5.02
N THR A 97 -14.06 8.38 -4.25
CA THR A 97 -14.72 9.42 -3.43
C THR A 97 -14.18 9.44 -2.00
N MET A 98 -13.45 8.39 -1.61
CA MET A 98 -12.86 8.25 -0.31
C MET A 98 -11.58 7.42 -0.38
N ILE A 99 -10.59 7.77 0.44
CA ILE A 99 -9.36 7.02 0.63
C ILE A 99 -9.22 6.67 2.10
N ILE A 100 -9.05 5.38 2.39
CA ILE A 100 -8.64 4.87 3.70
C ILE A 100 -7.13 4.64 3.64
N ALA A 101 -6.39 5.10 4.66
CA ALA A 101 -4.96 4.89 4.78
C ALA A 101 -4.61 4.32 6.17
N ILE A 102 -3.85 3.22 6.17
CA ILE A 102 -3.52 2.44 7.36
C ILE A 102 -2.02 2.17 7.33
N SER A 103 -1.29 2.61 8.35
CA SER A 103 0.13 2.26 8.52
C SER A 103 0.26 0.80 8.94
N GLY A 104 1.36 0.17 8.61
CA GLY A 104 1.64 -1.20 9.04
C GLY A 104 2.96 -1.70 8.50
N GLU A 105 3.09 -3.01 8.45
CA GLU A 105 4.31 -3.66 8.01
C GLU A 105 4.04 -4.70 6.92
N ALA A 106 5.00 -4.89 6.02
CA ALA A 106 4.97 -5.94 5.01
C ALA A 106 6.30 -6.68 4.97
N ARG A 107 6.24 -8.02 4.95
CA ARG A 107 7.44 -8.85 4.91
C ARG A 107 7.89 -9.08 3.47
N PRO A 108 9.12 -8.69 3.07
CA PRO A 108 9.64 -8.98 1.75
C PRO A 108 9.77 -10.49 1.50
N ARG A 109 9.46 -10.94 0.29
CA ARG A 109 9.62 -12.34 -0.10
C ARG A 109 11.07 -12.81 -0.06
N ALA A 110 11.98 -11.94 -0.49
CA ALA A 110 13.40 -12.26 -0.61
C ALA A 110 14.14 -12.28 0.75
N ASN A 111 13.56 -11.67 1.79
CA ASN A 111 14.17 -11.59 3.11
C ASN A 111 13.11 -11.73 4.20
N SER A 112 13.04 -12.92 4.80
CA SER A 112 12.00 -13.28 5.76
C SER A 112 12.22 -12.78 7.19
N THR A 113 13.37 -12.14 7.48
CA THR A 113 13.71 -11.62 8.81
C THR A 113 13.47 -10.12 8.95
N GLN A 114 13.24 -9.42 7.84
CA GLN A 114 13.00 -7.98 7.82
C GLN A 114 11.54 -7.69 7.49
N TRP A 115 11.02 -6.59 8.04
CA TRP A 115 9.70 -6.07 7.73
C TRP A 115 9.85 -4.63 7.25
N ASP A 116 9.24 -4.32 6.11
CA ASP A 116 9.19 -2.97 5.56
C ASP A 116 8.00 -2.23 6.18
N SER A 117 8.21 -1.00 6.65
CA SER A 117 7.08 -0.12 6.95
C SER A 117 6.33 0.23 5.66
N ILE A 118 5.00 0.12 5.70
CA ILE A 118 4.12 0.42 4.56
C ILE A 118 2.94 1.28 4.99
N THR A 119 2.30 1.87 3.99
CA THR A 119 0.94 2.42 4.12
C THR A 119 0.04 1.68 3.16
N LEU A 120 -0.93 0.95 3.71
CA LEU A 120 -2.04 0.40 2.94
C LEU A 120 -2.99 1.53 2.59
N ARG A 121 -3.25 1.72 1.31
CA ARG A 121 -4.24 2.67 0.79
C ARG A 121 -5.37 1.90 0.12
N CYS A 122 -6.61 2.26 0.44
CA CYS A 122 -7.81 1.69 -0.15
C CYS A 122 -8.71 2.79 -0.70
N GLY A 123 -9.01 2.70 -1.99
CA GLY A 123 -9.84 3.66 -2.69
C GLY A 123 -11.28 3.17 -2.79
N ILE A 124 -12.22 3.96 -2.29
CA ILE A 124 -13.65 3.64 -2.25
C ILE A 124 -14.39 4.52 -3.26
N ALA A 125 -15.31 3.92 -4.03
CA ALA A 125 -16.26 4.65 -4.86
C ALA A 125 -17.62 3.93 -4.89
N GLY A 126 -18.71 4.68 -4.76
CA GLY A 126 -20.06 4.11 -4.67
C GLY A 126 -20.21 3.15 -3.50
N GLY A 127 -19.56 3.45 -2.36
CA GLY A 127 -19.59 2.63 -1.14
C GLY A 127 -18.84 1.30 -1.22
N LYS A 128 -18.07 1.03 -2.28
CA LYS A 128 -17.35 -0.23 -2.49
C LYS A 128 -15.86 0.01 -2.67
N LEU A 129 -15.04 -0.93 -2.22
CA LEU A 129 -13.60 -0.96 -2.52
C LEU A 129 -13.36 -1.10 -4.03
N LYS A 130 -12.59 -0.17 -4.62
CA LYS A 130 -12.31 -0.09 -6.06
C LYS A 130 -10.83 -0.10 -6.41
N ALA A 131 -9.97 0.27 -5.47
CA ALA A 131 -8.54 0.33 -5.66
C ALA A 131 -7.81 -0.05 -4.37
N ILE A 132 -6.65 -0.67 -4.49
CA ILE A 132 -5.80 -1.03 -3.36
C ILE A 132 -4.33 -0.81 -3.73
N GLU A 133 -3.54 -0.37 -2.76
CA GLU A 133 -2.11 -0.11 -2.95
C GLU A 133 -1.36 -0.33 -1.63
N LEU A 134 -0.15 -0.89 -1.72
CA LEU A 134 0.82 -0.89 -0.63
C LEU A 134 1.91 0.13 -0.99
N ALA A 135 1.80 1.33 -0.44
CA ALA A 135 2.82 2.35 -0.60
C ALA A 135 3.97 2.04 0.37
N SER A 136 5.22 2.20 -0.07
CA SER A 136 6.36 2.13 0.84
C SER A 136 6.24 3.28 1.84
N GLY A 137 6.28 2.97 3.13
CA GLY A 137 6.42 3.98 4.16
C GLY A 137 7.77 4.62 3.92
N LYS A 138 7.79 5.90 3.52
CA LYS A 138 9.03 6.66 3.55
C LYS A 138 9.39 6.70 5.04
N SER A 139 10.39 5.93 5.46
CA SER A 139 11.09 6.25 6.70
C SER A 139 11.43 7.73 6.57
N ALA A 140 10.89 8.56 7.46
CA ALA A 140 11.42 9.89 7.63
C ALA A 140 12.88 9.70 8.03
N SER A 141 13.79 9.89 7.08
CA SER A 141 15.21 10.13 7.31
C SER A 141 15.43 11.62 7.17
#